data_AF-L2GSV5-F1
#
_entry.id   AF-L2GSV5-F1
#
_cell.length_a   1.000
_cell.length_b   1.000
_cell.length_c   1.000
_cell.angle_alpha   90.00
_cell.angle_beta   90.00
_cell.angle_gamma   90.00
#
_symmetry.space_group_name_H-M   'P 1'
#
loop_
_entity.id
_entity.type
_entity.pdbx_description
1 polymer ?
#
loop_
_entity_poly.entity_id
_entity_poly.type
_entity_poly.pdbx_seq_one_letter_code
_entity_poly.pdbx_strand_id
1 'polypeptide(L)'
;MHRTSRNVACLFIYPPFINFLKIRSLPMLFKESIESLEETPLKVQKTITNIKLLNSQSEDHITTIEQQIESDQCDVQKIVSAFLRLEENEKEMNAHLHSLYNFIDGQTGTVELDCNNFDEMVSKSALVLKTNQISARELGEAGAHANRERDSAPCYCGKDINAKMIACDDPNCRIEWFHLSCVGMAQPPAGKWYCRECRKRQR
;
A
#
# COMPACT_ATOMS: atom_id res chain seq x y z
N MET A 1 47.38 -3.39 18.08
CA MET A 1 46.73 -4.06 19.23
C MET A 1 45.39 -3.40 19.50
N HIS A 2 44.34 -4.22 19.56
CA HIS A 2 43.03 -4.00 20.20
C HIS A 2 42.12 -2.86 19.73
N ARG A 3 40.80 -3.03 19.63
CA ARG A 3 39.92 -4.20 19.46
C ARG A 3 38.56 -3.59 19.09
N THR A 4 37.87 -4.26 18.18
CA THR A 4 36.47 -4.09 17.77
C THR A 4 35.49 -3.90 18.94
N SER A 5 34.55 -2.96 18.80
CA SER A 5 33.11 -3.24 19.01
C SER A 5 32.28 -2.03 18.61
N ARG A 6 31.69 -2.07 17.41
CA ARG A 6 30.55 -1.21 17.05
C ARG A 6 29.40 -1.62 17.97
N ASN A 7 29.07 -0.77 18.95
CA ASN A 7 27.93 -1.00 19.82
C ASN A 7 26.63 -0.78 19.04
N VAL A 8 26.16 -1.84 18.36
CA VAL A 8 24.81 -1.98 17.80
C VAL A 8 23.76 -2.11 18.92
N ALA A 9 24.18 -2.05 20.19
CA ALA A 9 23.35 -2.26 21.37
C ALA A 9 22.34 -1.12 21.66
N CYS A 10 22.55 0.09 21.15
CA CYS A 10 21.62 1.21 21.40
C CYS A 10 20.30 1.14 20.62
N LEU A 11 20.19 0.27 19.61
CA LEU A 11 18.95 0.11 18.83
C LEU A 11 17.93 -0.84 19.50
N PHE A 12 18.31 -1.51 20.59
CA PHE A 12 17.46 -2.50 21.27
C PHE A 12 16.79 -1.99 22.55
N ILE A 13 17.05 -0.73 22.96
CA ILE A 13 16.60 -0.19 24.26
C ILE A 13 15.50 0.88 24.08
N TYR A 14 15.23 1.35 22.86
CA TYR A 14 14.14 2.29 22.59
C TYR A 14 12.82 1.54 22.31
N PRO A 15 11.76 1.70 23.14
CA PRO A 15 10.44 1.10 22.89
C PRO A 15 9.84 1.39 21.50
N PRO A 16 10.02 2.58 20.86
CA PRO A 16 9.56 2.78 19.48
C PRO A 16 10.35 1.98 18.44
N PHE A 17 11.62 1.63 18.69
CA PHE A 17 12.44 0.80 17.80
C PHE A 17 12.07 -0.70 17.88
N ILE A 18 11.67 -1.19 19.06
CA ILE A 18 11.19 -2.58 19.23
C ILE A 18 9.88 -2.79 18.44
N ASN A 19 9.00 -1.79 18.41
CA ASN A 19 7.79 -1.81 17.59
C ASN A 19 8.11 -1.76 16.08
N PHE A 20 9.13 -1.01 15.68
CA PHE A 20 9.59 -0.98 14.28
C PHE A 20 10.24 -2.30 13.83
N LEU A 21 10.97 -2.98 14.71
CA LEU A 21 11.52 -4.32 14.45
C LEU A 21 10.44 -5.39 14.36
N LYS A 22 9.35 -5.28 15.15
CA LYS A 22 8.17 -6.14 15.02
C LYS A 22 7.44 -6.00 13.68
N ILE A 23 7.41 -4.79 13.12
CA ILE A 23 6.85 -4.53 11.78
C ILE A 23 7.72 -5.19 10.70
N ARG A 24 9.04 -5.16 10.85
CA ARG A 24 10.00 -5.77 9.91
C ARG A 24 10.07 -7.31 9.99
N SER A 25 9.56 -7.90 11.07
CA SER A 25 9.41 -9.36 11.25
C SER A 25 8.06 -9.91 10.81
N LEU A 26 7.17 -9.07 10.27
CA LEU A 26 5.93 -9.56 9.68
C LEU A 26 6.26 -10.27 8.36
N PRO A 27 5.70 -11.47 8.09
CA PRO A 27 5.85 -12.13 6.80
C PRO A 27 5.42 -11.16 5.69
N MET A 28 6.09 -11.19 4.54
CA MET A 28 5.73 -10.38 3.37
C MET A 28 4.32 -10.76 2.93
N LEU A 29 3.30 -10.04 3.42
CA LEU A 29 1.87 -10.40 3.31
C LEU A 29 1.39 -10.53 1.87
N PHE A 30 2.08 -9.89 0.93
CA PHE A 30 1.71 -9.87 -0.48
C PHE A 30 2.65 -10.70 -1.37
N LYS A 31 3.57 -11.51 -0.80
CA LYS A 31 4.59 -12.18 -1.61
C LYS A 31 3.97 -13.08 -2.71
N GLU A 32 2.98 -13.88 -2.35
CA GLU A 32 2.30 -14.78 -3.29
C GLU A 32 1.46 -14.00 -4.32
N SER A 33 0.76 -12.94 -3.89
CA SER A 33 0.05 -12.04 -4.79
C SER A 33 0.98 -11.31 -5.77
N ILE A 34 2.16 -10.85 -5.33
CA ILE A 34 3.14 -10.18 -6.18
C ILE A 34 3.72 -11.14 -7.21
N GLU A 35 4.13 -12.34 -6.78
CA GLU A 35 4.68 -13.38 -7.66
C GLU A 35 3.63 -13.83 -8.70
N SER A 36 2.38 -13.96 -8.27
CA SER A 36 1.25 -14.28 -9.15
C SER A 36 0.93 -13.14 -10.14
N LEU A 37 0.98 -11.88 -9.71
CA LEU A 37 0.79 -10.70 -10.56
C LEU A 37 1.89 -10.54 -11.61
N GLU A 38 3.14 -10.94 -11.32
CA GLU A 38 4.24 -10.91 -12.28
C GLU A 38 4.03 -11.89 -13.45
N GLU A 39 3.33 -13.01 -13.24
CA GLU A 39 3.00 -13.99 -14.30
C GLU A 39 1.78 -13.60 -15.15
N THR A 40 0.90 -12.73 -14.62
CA THR A 40 -0.33 -12.30 -15.31
C THR A 40 -0.13 -11.70 -16.72
N PRO A 41 0.88 -10.85 -17.00
CA PRO A 41 0.98 -10.17 -18.28
C PRO A 41 1.26 -11.15 -19.43
N LEU A 42 2.06 -12.19 -19.18
CA LEU A 42 2.41 -13.20 -20.20
C LEU A 42 1.22 -14.07 -20.57
N LYS A 43 0.43 -14.50 -19.58
CA LYS A 43 -0.75 -15.34 -19.83
C LYS A 43 -1.83 -14.57 -20.57
N VAL A 44 -2.08 -13.32 -20.16
CA VAL A 44 -3.01 -12.41 -20.84
C VAL A 44 -2.56 -12.17 -22.29
N GLN A 45 -1.28 -11.86 -22.53
CA GLN A 45 -0.77 -11.63 -23.88
C GLN A 45 -0.89 -12.85 -24.79
N LYS A 46 -0.57 -14.05 -24.28
CA LYS A 46 -0.71 -15.30 -25.05
C LYS A 46 -2.17 -15.53 -25.44
N THR A 47 -3.11 -15.39 -24.50
CA THR A 47 -4.54 -15.57 -24.78
C THR A 47 -5.06 -14.55 -25.80
N ILE A 48 -4.66 -13.28 -25.68
CA ILE A 48 -5.02 -12.23 -26.66
C ILE A 48 -4.48 -12.57 -28.05
N THR A 49 -3.26 -13.10 -28.13
CA THR A 49 -2.66 -13.49 -29.42
C THR A 49 -3.45 -14.62 -30.09
N ASN A 50 -3.86 -15.63 -29.32
CA ASN A 50 -4.69 -16.72 -29.83
C ASN A 50 -6.06 -16.21 -30.31
N ILE A 51 -6.71 -15.34 -29.53
CA ILE A 51 -8.00 -14.73 -29.91
C ILE A 51 -7.85 -13.93 -31.22
N LYS A 52 -6.77 -13.16 -31.37
CA LYS A 52 -6.51 -12.42 -32.61
C LYS A 52 -6.31 -13.33 -33.82
N LEU A 53 -5.64 -14.47 -33.63
CA LEU A 53 -5.46 -15.45 -34.69
C LEU A 53 -6.80 -16.05 -35.12
N LEU A 54 -7.62 -16.49 -34.17
CA LEU A 54 -8.97 -17.02 -34.43
C LEU A 54 -9.85 -15.97 -35.13
N ASN A 55 -9.77 -14.71 -34.69
CA ASN A 55 -10.50 -13.63 -35.33
C ASN A 55 -10.06 -13.43 -36.79
N SER A 56 -8.76 -13.45 -37.07
CA SER A 56 -8.24 -13.38 -38.44
C SER A 56 -8.76 -14.54 -39.30
N GLN A 57 -8.77 -15.77 -38.77
CA GLN A 57 -9.31 -16.93 -39.49
C GLN A 57 -10.81 -16.79 -39.76
N SER A 58 -11.56 -16.22 -38.81
CA SER A 58 -12.98 -15.93 -39.02
C SER A 58 -13.22 -14.90 -40.13
N GLU A 59 -12.44 -13.82 -40.19
CA GLU A 59 -12.53 -12.86 -41.31
C GLU A 59 -12.27 -13.53 -42.67
N ASP A 60 -11.30 -14.46 -42.74
CA ASP A 60 -11.02 -15.22 -43.96
C ASP A 60 -12.22 -16.10 -44.37
N HIS A 61 -12.89 -16.74 -43.40
CA HIS A 61 -14.07 -17.56 -43.65
C HIS A 61 -15.28 -16.71 -44.05
N ILE A 62 -15.50 -15.55 -43.44
CA ILE A 62 -16.55 -14.59 -43.83
C ILE A 62 -16.31 -14.13 -45.27
N THR A 63 -15.09 -13.71 -45.59
CA THR A 63 -14.72 -13.29 -46.95
C THR A 63 -14.97 -14.41 -47.97
N THR A 64 -14.66 -15.66 -47.60
CA THR A 64 -14.92 -16.83 -48.46
C THR A 64 -16.42 -17.01 -48.72
N ILE A 65 -17.25 -16.85 -47.69
CA ILE A 65 -18.72 -16.95 -47.80
C ILE A 65 -19.26 -15.84 -48.71
N GLU A 66 -18.84 -14.60 -48.48
CA GLU A 66 -19.26 -13.44 -49.28
C GLU A 66 -18.93 -13.65 -50.77
N GLN A 67 -17.70 -14.08 -51.07
CA GLN A 67 -17.27 -14.39 -52.45
C GLN A 67 -18.09 -15.52 -53.10
N GLN A 68 -18.50 -16.54 -52.35
CA GLN A 68 -19.32 -17.63 -52.89
C GLN A 68 -20.78 -17.20 -53.11
N ILE A 69 -21.31 -16.29 -52.28
CA ILE A 69 -22.67 -15.76 -52.42
C ILE A 69 -22.78 -14.83 -53.63
N GLU A 70 -21.75 -14.03 -53.90
CA GLU A 70 -21.71 -13.09 -55.03
C GLU A 70 -21.37 -13.76 -56.38
N SER A 71 -20.95 -15.03 -56.37
CA SER A 71 -20.58 -15.78 -57.56
C SER A 71 -21.80 -16.31 -58.33
N ASP A 72 -21.78 -16.18 -59.66
CA ASP A 72 -22.78 -16.78 -60.57
C ASP A 72 -22.84 -18.31 -60.49
N GLN A 73 -21.79 -18.95 -59.96
CA GLN A 73 -21.71 -20.39 -59.73
C GLN A 73 -21.37 -20.66 -58.27
N CYS A 74 -22.38 -20.50 -57.42
CA CYS A 74 -22.29 -20.69 -55.97
C CYS A 74 -22.15 -22.18 -55.59
N ASP A 75 -21.13 -22.50 -54.80
CA ASP A 75 -20.94 -23.83 -54.20
C ASP A 75 -21.41 -23.83 -52.74
N VAL A 76 -22.63 -24.33 -52.53
CA VAL A 76 -23.27 -24.39 -51.22
C VAL A 76 -22.45 -25.19 -50.21
N GLN A 77 -21.70 -26.21 -50.64
CA GLN A 77 -20.88 -27.02 -49.73
C GLN A 77 -19.69 -26.22 -49.17
N LYS A 78 -19.11 -25.32 -49.98
CA LYS A 78 -18.05 -24.41 -49.52
C LYS A 78 -18.59 -23.40 -48.52
N ILE A 79 -19.77 -22.85 -48.75
CA ILE A 79 -20.43 -21.94 -47.80
C ILE A 79 -20.69 -22.65 -46.48
N VAL A 80 -21.30 -23.84 -46.50
CA VAL A 80 -21.61 -24.60 -45.28
C VAL A 80 -20.34 -24.95 -44.51
N SER A 81 -19.29 -25.41 -45.19
CA SER A 81 -18.02 -25.73 -44.50
C SER A 81 -17.31 -24.51 -43.93
N ALA A 82 -17.38 -23.35 -44.59
CA ALA A 82 -16.86 -22.09 -44.03
C ALA A 82 -17.67 -21.62 -42.82
N PHE A 83 -19.01 -21.73 -42.84
CA PHE A 83 -19.87 -21.41 -41.70
C PHE A 83 -19.60 -22.31 -40.49
N LEU A 84 -19.42 -23.62 -40.70
CA LEU A 84 -19.09 -24.54 -39.60
C LEU A 84 -17.75 -24.18 -38.94
N ARG A 85 -16.75 -23.78 -39.73
CA ARG A 85 -15.46 -23.30 -39.19
C ARG A 85 -15.59 -21.98 -38.44
N LEU A 86 -16.47 -21.07 -38.88
CA LEU A 86 -16.77 -19.86 -38.13
C LEU A 86 -17.36 -20.16 -36.76
N GLU A 87 -18.34 -21.07 -36.72
CA GLU A 87 -18.95 -21.50 -35.47
C GLU A 87 -17.93 -22.15 -34.53
N GLU A 88 -16.98 -22.93 -35.07
CA GLU A 88 -15.89 -23.52 -34.31
C GLU A 88 -14.93 -22.47 -33.75
N ASN A 89 -14.49 -21.51 -34.57
CA ASN A 89 -13.65 -20.40 -34.12
C ASN A 89 -14.33 -19.55 -33.04
N GLU A 90 -15.64 -19.30 -33.17
CA GLU A 90 -16.41 -18.56 -32.16
C GLU A 90 -16.44 -19.30 -30.81
N LYS A 91 -16.64 -20.63 -30.83
CA LYS A 91 -16.60 -21.46 -29.61
C LYS A 91 -15.22 -21.42 -28.97
N GLU A 92 -14.14 -21.53 -29.75
CA GLU A 92 -12.77 -21.46 -29.23
C GLU A 92 -12.43 -20.08 -28.67
N MET A 93 -12.82 -19.01 -29.36
CA MET A 93 -12.63 -17.64 -28.90
C MET A 93 -13.35 -17.38 -27.57
N ASN A 94 -14.60 -17.83 -27.44
CA ASN A 94 -15.36 -17.73 -26.20
C ASN A 94 -14.72 -18.54 -25.07
N ALA A 95 -14.19 -19.74 -25.35
CA ALA A 95 -13.47 -20.53 -24.36
C ALA A 95 -12.21 -19.81 -23.86
N HIS A 96 -11.45 -19.16 -24.76
CA HIS A 96 -10.30 -18.34 -24.39
C HIS A 96 -10.68 -17.13 -23.55
N LEU A 97 -11.76 -16.42 -23.91
CA LEU A 97 -12.26 -15.28 -23.13
C LEU A 97 -12.70 -15.70 -21.73
N HIS A 98 -13.45 -16.80 -21.60
CA HIS A 98 -13.85 -17.34 -20.31
C HIS A 98 -12.65 -17.77 -19.45
N SER A 99 -11.65 -18.43 -20.06
CA SER A 99 -10.42 -18.79 -19.36
C SER A 99 -9.67 -17.56 -18.83
N LEU A 100 -9.61 -16.50 -19.63
CA LEU A 100 -8.98 -15.24 -19.26
C LEU A 100 -9.73 -14.52 -18.13
N TYR A 101 -11.05 -14.47 -18.22
CA TYR A 101 -11.91 -13.90 -17.18
C TYR A 101 -11.70 -14.61 -15.84
N ASN A 102 -11.80 -15.94 -15.81
CA ASN A 102 -11.61 -16.73 -14.60
C ASN A 102 -10.21 -16.55 -14.00
N PHE A 103 -9.20 -16.39 -14.86
CA PHE A 103 -7.85 -16.11 -14.41
C PHE A 103 -7.76 -14.74 -13.72
N ILE A 104 -8.25 -13.67 -14.35
CA ILE A 104 -8.22 -12.31 -13.79
C ILE A 104 -9.06 -12.22 -12.51
N ASP A 105 -10.24 -12.84 -12.50
CA ASP A 105 -11.12 -12.92 -11.33
C ASP A 105 -10.42 -13.61 -10.15
N GLY A 106 -9.75 -14.73 -10.39
CA GLY A 106 -8.95 -15.41 -9.37
C GLY A 106 -7.81 -14.56 -8.80
N GLN A 107 -7.10 -13.80 -9.65
CA GLN A 107 -6.07 -12.86 -9.20
C GLN A 107 -6.66 -11.74 -8.35
N THR A 108 -7.81 -11.18 -8.79
CA THR A 108 -8.52 -10.12 -8.09
C THR A 108 -8.96 -10.59 -6.70
N GLY A 109 -9.53 -11.80 -6.61
CA GLY A 109 -9.95 -12.40 -5.34
C GLY A 109 -8.79 -12.63 -4.37
N THR A 110 -7.60 -12.98 -4.88
CA THR A 110 -6.40 -13.18 -4.04
C THR A 110 -5.93 -11.83 -3.45
N VAL A 111 -5.88 -10.78 -4.27
CA VAL A 111 -5.52 -9.43 -3.82
C VAL A 111 -6.54 -8.89 -2.81
N GLU A 112 -7.84 -9.10 -3.04
CA GLU A 112 -8.88 -8.71 -2.09
C GLU A 112 -8.74 -9.42 -0.74
N LEU A 113 -8.42 -10.72 -0.75
CA LEU A 113 -8.18 -11.48 0.47
C LEU A 113 -6.99 -10.93 1.26
N ASP A 114 -5.89 -10.63 0.59
CA ASP A 114 -4.69 -10.06 1.24
C ASP A 114 -4.97 -8.67 1.84
N CYS A 115 -5.72 -7.82 1.14
CA CYS A 115 -6.16 -6.52 1.64
C CYS A 115 -7.01 -6.66 2.92
N ASN A 116 -7.99 -7.58 2.91
CA ASN A 116 -8.84 -7.83 4.07
C ASN A 116 -8.03 -8.36 5.27
N ASN A 117 -7.08 -9.27 5.03
CA ASN A 117 -6.18 -9.79 6.06
C ASN A 117 -5.31 -8.69 6.65
N PHE A 118 -4.80 -7.79 5.81
CA PHE A 118 -4.03 -6.64 6.25
C PHE A 118 -4.85 -5.70 7.14
N ASP A 119 -6.07 -5.36 6.73
CA ASP A 119 -6.98 -4.50 7.51
C ASP A 119 -7.33 -5.12 8.87
N GLU A 120 -7.55 -6.43 8.91
CA GLU A 120 -7.79 -7.16 10.16
C GLU A 120 -6.56 -7.13 11.06
N MET A 121 -5.35 -7.33 10.51
CA MET A 121 -4.09 -7.24 11.26
C MET A 121 -3.83 -5.85 11.83
N VAL A 122 -4.07 -4.80 11.05
CA VAL A 122 -3.95 -3.40 11.51
C VAL A 122 -4.95 -3.12 12.63
N SER A 123 -6.20 -3.58 12.46
CA SER A 123 -7.26 -3.42 13.46
C SER A 123 -6.93 -4.15 14.77
N LYS A 124 -6.49 -5.41 14.70
CA LYS A 124 -6.02 -6.19 15.86
C LYS A 124 -4.83 -5.52 16.55
N SER A 125 -3.87 -5.00 15.78
CA SER A 125 -2.70 -4.30 16.32
C SER A 125 -3.09 -2.99 17.02
N ALA A 126 -4.02 -2.22 16.46
CA ALA A 126 -4.54 -1.00 17.08
C ALA A 126 -5.32 -1.30 18.38
N LEU A 127 -6.05 -2.42 18.43
CA LEU A 127 -6.72 -2.89 19.64
C LEU A 127 -5.73 -3.31 20.72
N VAL A 128 -4.68 -4.06 20.38
CA VAL A 128 -3.62 -4.44 21.34
C VAL A 128 -2.96 -3.21 21.97
N LEU A 129 -2.71 -2.16 21.18
CA LEU A 129 -2.19 -0.89 21.71
C LEU A 129 -3.17 -0.20 22.66
N LYS A 130 -4.46 -0.16 22.31
CA LYS A 130 -5.51 0.42 23.17
C LYS A 130 -5.70 -0.37 24.47
N THR A 131 -5.71 -1.70 24.40
CA THR A 131 -5.88 -2.59 25.56
C THR A 131 -4.69 -2.52 26.51
N ASN A 132 -3.45 -2.47 25.99
CA ASN A 132 -2.26 -2.29 26.81
C ASN A 132 -2.20 -0.91 27.50
N GLN A 133 -2.78 0.12 26.87
CA GLN A 133 -2.95 1.44 27.50
C GLN A 133 -4.03 1.44 28.60
N ILE A 134 -5.03 0.56 28.51
CA ILE A 134 -6.09 0.40 29.51
C ILE A 134 -5.61 -0.45 30.70
N SER A 135 -4.97 -1.59 30.46
CA SER A 135 -4.42 -2.44 31.53
C SER A 135 -3.32 -1.74 32.34
N ALA A 136 -2.57 -0.84 31.71
CA ALA A 136 -1.62 0.04 32.42
C ALA A 136 -2.31 1.09 33.33
N ARG A 137 -3.59 1.40 33.11
CA ARG A 137 -4.37 2.33 33.95
C ARG A 137 -5.06 1.64 35.14
N GLU A 138 -5.35 0.35 35.05
CA GLU A 138 -6.13 -0.39 36.08
C GLU A 138 -5.27 -0.99 37.22
N LEU A 139 -3.94 -1.00 37.09
CA LEU A 139 -3.01 -1.55 38.12
C LEU A 139 -2.33 -0.48 39.00
N GLY A 140 -2.94 0.69 39.20
CA GLY A 140 -2.23 1.85 39.78
C GLY A 140 -3.00 2.72 40.78
N GLU A 141 -3.59 2.14 41.83
CA GLU A 141 -4.01 2.91 43.02
C GLU A 141 -3.48 2.29 44.32
N ALA A 142 -2.29 2.73 44.75
CA ALA A 142 -1.93 2.99 46.15
C ALA A 142 -0.47 3.52 46.27
N GLY A 143 -0.33 4.80 46.58
CA GLY A 143 0.75 5.32 47.45
C GLY A 143 2.17 5.53 46.90
N ALA A 144 2.60 6.80 46.97
CA ALA A 144 3.98 7.31 47.10
C ALA A 144 4.86 7.48 45.83
N HIS A 145 4.89 8.74 45.38
CA HIS A 145 6.02 9.50 44.82
C HIS A 145 7.23 8.69 44.28
N ALA A 146 7.23 8.46 42.96
CA ALA A 146 8.46 8.51 42.15
C ALA A 146 8.09 8.84 40.70
N ASN A 147 8.53 10.04 40.29
CA ASN A 147 8.75 10.54 38.93
C ASN A 147 8.08 9.78 37.77
N ARG A 148 6.91 10.25 37.32
CA ARG A 148 6.37 9.89 36.01
C ARG A 148 7.27 10.53 34.95
N GLU A 149 8.01 9.71 34.19
CA GLU A 149 8.56 10.08 32.88
C GLU A 149 7.39 10.43 31.97
N ARG A 150 6.99 11.69 32.11
CA ARG A 150 6.16 12.43 31.17
C ARG A 150 7.08 12.69 30.00
N ASP A 151 6.68 12.29 28.80
CA ASP A 151 7.10 12.93 27.55
C ASP A 151 6.59 14.40 27.50
N SER A 152 6.81 15.17 28.58
CA SER A 152 6.83 16.62 28.63
C SER A 152 8.25 17.01 28.24
N ALA A 153 8.53 17.80 27.21
CA ALA A 153 7.71 18.60 26.34
C ALA A 153 8.63 19.04 25.18
N PRO A 154 8.10 19.72 24.15
CA PRO A 154 8.92 20.74 23.51
C PRO A 154 8.09 22.02 23.49
N CYS A 155 7.78 22.53 24.68
CA CYS A 155 7.31 23.89 24.95
C CYS A 155 7.51 24.15 26.44
N TYR A 156 7.91 25.37 26.82
CA TYR A 156 8.21 25.69 28.22
C TYR A 156 7.02 25.56 29.17
N CYS A 157 5.80 25.46 28.65
CA CYS A 157 4.60 25.30 29.46
C CYS A 157 4.42 23.87 30.01
N GLY A 158 5.20 22.89 29.51
CA GLY A 158 5.13 21.50 29.96
C GLY A 158 3.84 20.76 29.61
N LYS A 159 2.96 21.35 28.78
CA LYS A 159 1.65 20.81 28.40
C LYS A 159 1.73 19.96 27.12
N ASP A 160 0.71 19.14 26.90
CA ASP A 160 0.59 18.15 25.81
C ASP A 160 0.95 18.67 24.40
N ILE A 161 1.48 17.77 23.58
CA ILE A 161 1.97 18.04 22.21
C ILE A 161 0.86 18.16 21.15
N ASN A 162 -0.40 17.87 21.50
CA ASN A 162 -1.53 17.82 20.54
C ASN A 162 -2.05 19.20 20.09
N ALA A 163 -1.45 20.31 20.53
CA ALA A 163 -1.82 21.65 20.10
C ALA A 163 -0.95 22.13 18.93
N LYS A 164 -1.45 23.08 18.11
CA LYS A 164 -0.69 23.63 16.98
C LYS A 164 0.65 24.21 17.46
N MET A 165 1.75 23.76 16.86
CA MET A 165 3.12 24.14 17.26
C MET A 165 3.87 24.86 16.14
N ILE A 166 4.91 25.59 16.53
CA ILE A 166 5.90 26.21 15.64
C ILE A 166 7.31 25.86 16.13
N ALA A 167 8.20 25.57 15.19
CA ALA A 167 9.61 25.31 15.47
C ALA A 167 10.44 26.60 15.43
N CYS A 168 11.45 26.70 16.30
CA CYS A 168 12.44 27.76 16.27
C CYS A 168 13.54 27.43 15.25
N ASP A 169 13.80 28.33 14.29
CA ASP A 169 14.80 28.14 13.23
C ASP A 169 16.27 28.30 13.68
N ASP A 170 16.54 28.39 14.98
CA ASP A 170 17.91 28.37 15.53
C ASP A 170 18.28 26.91 15.80
N PRO A 171 19.28 26.34 15.09
CA PRO A 171 19.67 24.93 15.26
C PRO A 171 20.25 24.63 16.65
N ASN A 172 20.58 25.66 17.44
CA ASN A 172 21.04 25.53 18.82
C ASN A 172 19.95 25.91 19.84
N CYS A 173 18.67 25.84 19.44
CA CYS A 173 17.56 26.06 20.35
C CYS A 173 17.37 24.85 21.28
N ARG A 174 17.32 25.07 22.60
CA ARG A 174 17.19 23.97 23.58
C ARG A 174 15.78 23.36 23.67
N ILE A 175 14.76 24.08 23.20
CA ILE A 175 13.35 23.70 23.36
C ILE A 175 12.73 23.30 22.01
N GLU A 176 13.24 23.88 20.92
CA GLU A 176 12.91 23.62 19.52
C GLU A 176 11.46 23.89 19.11
N TRP A 177 10.46 23.43 19.86
CA TRP A 177 9.05 23.63 19.53
C TRP A 177 8.34 24.50 20.57
N PHE A 178 7.25 25.13 20.14
CA PHE A 178 6.43 25.98 20.99
C PHE A 178 4.98 25.92 20.53
N HIS A 179 4.02 25.92 21.45
CA HIS A 179 2.62 26.09 21.04
C HIS A 179 2.41 27.51 20.50
N LEU A 180 1.65 27.62 19.41
CA LEU A 180 1.31 28.92 18.82
C LEU A 180 0.68 29.86 19.86
N SER A 181 -0.22 29.35 20.71
CA SER A 181 -0.84 30.10 21.80
C SER A 181 0.16 30.56 22.88
N CYS A 182 1.17 29.74 23.20
CA CYS A 182 2.19 30.10 24.19
C CYS A 182 3.06 31.27 23.68
N VAL A 183 3.32 31.34 22.38
CA VAL A 183 4.08 32.44 21.77
C VAL A 183 3.21 33.59 21.27
N GLY A 184 1.90 33.57 21.56
CA GLY A 184 0.95 34.63 21.23
C GLY A 184 0.61 34.71 19.74
N MET A 185 0.65 33.59 19.02
CA MET A 185 0.37 33.50 17.59
C MET A 185 -0.90 32.70 17.34
N ALA A 186 -1.70 33.13 16.37
CA ALA A 186 -2.87 32.38 15.89
C ALA A 186 -2.51 31.47 14.70
N GLN A 187 -1.54 31.89 13.88
CA GLN A 187 -1.05 31.17 12.70
C GLN A 187 0.47 31.32 12.59
N PRO A 188 1.19 30.34 12.01
CA PRO A 188 2.62 30.46 11.76
C PRO A 188 2.90 31.57 10.73
N PRO A 189 3.95 32.38 10.92
CA PRO A 189 4.33 33.41 9.97
C PRO A 189 4.86 32.82 8.67
N ALA A 190 4.75 33.55 7.57
CA ALA A 190 5.43 33.21 6.33
C ALA A 190 6.93 33.57 6.46
N GLY A 191 7.76 32.57 6.76
CA GLY A 191 9.22 32.72 6.87
C GLY A 191 9.80 32.24 8.20
N LYS A 192 11.06 32.57 8.44
CA LYS A 192 11.79 32.09 9.62
C LYS A 192 11.26 32.70 10.91
N TRP A 193 11.13 31.88 11.94
CA TRP A 193 10.69 32.28 13.26
C TRP A 193 11.67 31.82 14.34
N TYR A 194 11.98 32.74 15.25
CA TYR A 194 12.86 32.48 16.39
C TYR A 194 12.13 32.70 17.70
N CYS A 195 12.41 31.87 18.72
CA CYS A 195 11.86 32.04 20.06
C CYS A 195 12.48 33.26 20.78
N ARG A 196 11.87 33.70 21.89
CA ARG A 196 12.33 34.89 22.63
C ARG A 196 13.79 34.83 23.05
N GLU A 197 14.27 33.66 23.47
CA GLU A 197 15.65 33.47 23.91
C GLU A 197 16.63 33.47 22.73
N CYS A 198 16.27 32.84 21.61
CA CYS A 198 17.13 32.85 20.41
C CYS A 198 17.18 34.24 19.77
N ARG A 199 16.08 35.01 19.78
CA ARG A 199 16.08 36.40 19.31
C ARG A 199 17.01 37.32 20.11
N LYS A 200 17.21 37.05 21.42
CA LYS A 200 18.16 37.82 22.24
C LYS A 200 19.62 37.49 21.93
N ARG A 201 19.91 36.26 21.51
CA ARG A 201 21.28 35.82 21.15
C ARG A 201 21.72 36.27 19.77
N GLN A 202 20.77 36.60 18.90
CA GLN A 202 21.03 37.08 17.53
C GLN A 202 21.08 38.62 17.42
N ARG A 203 21.19 39.32 18.55
CA ARG A 203 21.30 40.78 18.63
C ARG A 203 22.68 41.20 19.08
#